data_AF-A0A0M9E2L7-F1
#
_entry.id   AF-A0A0M9E2L7-F1
#
_cell.length_a   1.000
_cell.length_b   1.000
_cell.length_c   1.000
_cell.angle_alpha   90.00
_cell.angle_beta   90.00
_cell.angle_gamma   90.00
#
_symmetry.space_group_name_H-M   'P 1'
#
loop_
_entity.id
_entity.type
_entity.pdbx_description
1 polymer ?
#
loop_
_entity_poly.entity_id
_entity_poly.type
_entity_poly.pdbx_seq_one_letter_code
_entity_poly.pdbx_strand_id
1 'polypeptide(L)'
;MPLYSTEAYLINNYGNTIHSWDTGYNPSNSCYLLSSGNFLQTADMGDSIFDAAATGGRVMEVATDSSTEWTFDYYGDEYILHHDVEYMSNGNVLMIAYELISYDDALAAGRKPRYLSDEGLYSDMILEVNPSSGEIVWQWRVWDHLIQDQNSNKDAYGIVADHPEKIDLNYTTKYPDYNHFNSVDYNEELDQILISCKIYNEIWMIDHSTSTEEAASDSGGTYGKG
;
A
#
# COMPACT_ATOMS: atom_id res chain seq x y z
N MET A 1 -9.70 3.24 -15.98
CA MET A 1 -10.63 2.10 -16.13
C MET A 1 -11.90 2.37 -15.31
N PRO A 2 -13.12 2.03 -15.76
CA PRO A 2 -14.32 2.14 -14.92
C PRO A 2 -14.29 1.13 -13.76
N LEU A 3 -14.72 1.53 -12.56
CA LEU A 3 -14.64 0.68 -11.35
C LEU A 3 -15.52 -0.58 -11.37
N TYR A 4 -16.60 -0.57 -12.16
CA TYR A 4 -17.55 -1.68 -12.25
C TYR A 4 -17.57 -2.24 -13.67
N SER A 5 -16.40 -2.53 -14.21
CA SER A 5 -16.20 -3.08 -15.54
C SER A 5 -14.91 -3.87 -15.60
N THR A 6 -14.89 -4.92 -16.42
CA THR A 6 -13.67 -5.67 -16.76
C THR A 6 -12.92 -5.05 -17.94
N GLU A 7 -13.50 -4.04 -18.58
CA GLU A 7 -12.93 -3.36 -19.74
C GLU A 7 -12.15 -2.10 -19.35
N ALA A 8 -10.92 -1.98 -19.84
CA ALA A 8 -10.13 -0.76 -19.82
C ALA A 8 -10.11 -0.12 -21.21
N TYR A 9 -10.07 1.22 -21.26
CA TYR A 9 -10.08 1.95 -22.52
C TYR A 9 -8.93 2.95 -22.57
N LEU A 10 -8.22 2.98 -23.70
CA LEU A 10 -7.38 4.10 -24.08
C LEU A 10 -8.21 5.02 -24.98
N ILE A 11 -8.41 6.26 -24.54
CA ILE A 11 -9.19 7.27 -25.25
C ILE A 11 -8.28 8.41 -25.72
N ASN A 12 -8.54 8.94 -26.91
CA ASN A 12 -7.83 10.14 -27.38
C ASN A 12 -8.52 11.43 -26.90
N ASN A 13 -7.89 12.58 -27.18
CA ASN A 13 -8.39 13.90 -26.76
C ASN A 13 -9.76 14.29 -27.37
N TYR A 14 -10.24 13.56 -28.37
CA TYR A 14 -11.57 13.74 -28.97
C TYR A 14 -12.63 12.81 -28.33
N GLY A 15 -12.27 12.02 -27.32
CA GLY A 15 -13.15 11.07 -26.66
C GLY A 15 -13.37 9.78 -27.44
N ASN A 16 -12.60 9.51 -28.50
CA ASN A 16 -12.70 8.25 -29.23
C ASN A 16 -11.85 7.20 -28.55
N THR A 17 -12.42 6.02 -28.33
CA THR A 17 -11.68 4.81 -27.95
C THR A 17 -10.72 4.44 -29.08
N ILE A 18 -9.42 4.43 -28.79
CA ILE A 18 -8.38 3.99 -29.73
C ILE A 18 -7.91 2.57 -29.44
N HIS A 19 -8.12 2.09 -28.21
CA HIS A 19 -7.85 0.71 -27.81
C HIS A 19 -8.69 0.32 -26.60
N SER A 20 -8.94 -0.97 -26.42
CA SER A 20 -9.61 -1.52 -25.26
C SER A 20 -9.00 -2.87 -24.87
N TRP A 21 -8.90 -3.11 -23.58
CA TRP A 21 -8.53 -4.39 -22.98
C TRP A 21 -9.73 -4.96 -22.24
N ASP A 22 -9.96 -6.26 -22.29
CA ASP A 22 -10.89 -6.95 -21.37
C ASP A 22 -10.08 -7.96 -20.56
N THR A 23 -9.99 -7.73 -19.26
CA THR A 23 -9.12 -8.52 -18.37
C THR A 23 -9.89 -9.61 -17.62
N GLY A 24 -11.22 -9.55 -17.66
CA GLY A 24 -12.08 -10.42 -16.84
C GLY A 24 -12.15 -10.05 -15.36
N TYR A 25 -11.49 -8.98 -14.91
CA TYR A 25 -11.48 -8.54 -13.51
C TYR A 25 -11.94 -7.08 -13.37
N ASN A 26 -12.73 -6.79 -12.34
CA ASN A 26 -12.94 -5.40 -11.93
C ASN A 26 -11.63 -4.84 -11.38
N PRO A 27 -11.34 -3.54 -11.56
CA PRO A 27 -10.11 -2.96 -11.06
C PRO A 27 -10.18 -2.70 -9.55
N SER A 28 -9.01 -2.53 -8.91
CA SER A 28 -8.90 -2.04 -7.53
C SER A 28 -8.27 -0.64 -7.48
N ASN A 29 -8.96 0.32 -8.12
CA ASN A 29 -8.69 1.77 -8.18
C ASN A 29 -7.53 2.29 -9.05
N SER A 30 -6.51 1.50 -9.38
CA SER A 30 -5.38 2.02 -10.18
C SER A 30 -5.06 1.22 -11.44
N CYS A 31 -4.67 1.96 -12.49
CA CYS A 31 -4.24 1.40 -13.75
C CYS A 31 -3.29 2.35 -14.51
N TYR A 32 -2.31 1.79 -15.19
CA TYR A 32 -1.25 2.52 -15.88
C TYR A 32 -1.03 1.98 -17.30
N LEU A 33 -0.75 2.88 -18.23
CA LEU A 33 -0.22 2.51 -19.55
C LEU A 33 1.30 2.54 -19.46
N LEU A 34 1.95 1.39 -19.63
CA LEU A 34 3.39 1.25 -19.57
C LEU A 34 4.04 1.73 -20.88
N SER A 35 5.33 2.05 -20.82
CA SER A 35 6.11 2.49 -21.98
C SER A 35 6.22 1.43 -23.09
N SER A 36 6.07 0.15 -22.72
CA SER A 36 5.96 -0.98 -23.65
C SER A 36 4.67 -0.97 -24.47
N GLY A 37 3.65 -0.20 -24.05
CA GLY A 37 2.28 -0.25 -24.57
C GLY A 37 1.39 -1.24 -23.83
N ASN A 38 1.94 -2.02 -22.90
CA ASN A 38 1.18 -2.89 -22.02
C ASN A 38 0.42 -2.08 -20.97
N PHE A 39 -0.57 -2.71 -20.37
CA PHE A 39 -1.47 -2.14 -19.39
C PHE A 39 -1.23 -2.80 -18.03
N LEU A 40 -0.83 -2.02 -17.04
CA LEU A 40 -0.75 -2.47 -15.64
C LEU A 40 -2.05 -2.13 -14.94
N GLN A 41 -2.66 -3.08 -14.24
CA GLN A 41 -3.86 -2.83 -13.45
C GLN A 41 -3.80 -3.51 -12.09
N THR A 42 -4.42 -2.88 -11.11
CA THR A 42 -4.88 -3.53 -9.90
C THR A 42 -6.21 -4.23 -10.18
N ALA A 43 -6.49 -5.34 -9.52
CA ALA A 43 -7.68 -6.17 -9.74
C ALA A 43 -8.30 -6.64 -8.42
N ASP A 44 -9.62 -6.68 -8.41
CA ASP A 44 -10.45 -7.17 -7.31
C ASP A 44 -10.60 -8.69 -7.38
N MET A 45 -10.20 -9.37 -6.30
CA MET A 45 -10.30 -10.82 -6.13
C MET A 45 -11.61 -11.28 -5.48
N GLY A 46 -12.52 -10.35 -5.15
CA GLY A 46 -13.85 -10.61 -4.61
C GLY A 46 -13.91 -10.47 -3.09
N ASP A 47 -14.64 -11.39 -2.45
CA ASP A 47 -14.92 -11.33 -1.01
C ASP A 47 -13.62 -11.31 -0.19
N SER A 48 -13.53 -10.39 0.77
CA SER A 48 -12.43 -10.24 1.71
C SER A 48 -12.94 -10.09 3.12
N ILE A 49 -12.13 -10.49 4.11
CA ILE A 49 -12.41 -10.21 5.52
C ILE A 49 -12.20 -8.74 5.88
N PHE A 50 -11.49 -7.99 5.03
CA PHE A 50 -11.17 -6.60 5.25
C PHE A 50 -12.40 -5.74 4.92
N ASP A 51 -13.08 -5.24 5.96
CA ASP A 51 -14.16 -4.24 5.81
C ASP A 51 -13.54 -2.84 5.64
N ALA A 52 -12.92 -2.63 4.49
CA ALA A 52 -12.21 -1.40 4.12
C ALA A 52 -12.80 -0.78 2.85
N ALA A 53 -12.57 0.51 2.64
CA ALA A 53 -13.13 1.24 1.51
C ALA A 53 -12.56 0.81 0.14
N ALA A 54 -11.43 0.09 0.13
CA ALA A 54 -10.81 -0.47 -1.05
C ALA A 54 -10.20 -1.83 -0.72
N THR A 55 -10.51 -2.82 -1.54
CA THR A 55 -9.88 -4.14 -1.51
C THR A 55 -9.57 -4.55 -2.94
N GLY A 56 -8.47 -5.25 -3.14
CA GLY A 56 -8.06 -5.74 -4.45
C GLY A 56 -7.60 -7.18 -4.33
N GLY A 57 -6.29 -7.34 -4.16
CA GLY A 57 -5.64 -8.63 -3.99
C GLY A 57 -4.85 -9.11 -5.20
N ARG A 58 -4.92 -8.42 -6.34
CA ARG A 58 -4.13 -8.76 -7.53
C ARG A 58 -3.59 -7.54 -8.27
N VAL A 59 -2.41 -7.69 -8.86
CA VAL A 59 -1.87 -6.80 -9.90
C VAL A 59 -1.61 -7.61 -11.16
N MET A 60 -1.87 -7.03 -12.33
CA MET A 60 -1.73 -7.67 -13.63
C MET A 60 -1.03 -6.76 -14.63
N GLU A 61 -0.07 -7.29 -15.37
CA GLU A 61 0.39 -6.70 -16.63
C GLU A 61 -0.29 -7.42 -17.80
N VAL A 62 -0.93 -6.64 -18.66
CA VAL A 62 -1.76 -7.12 -19.76
C VAL A 62 -1.22 -6.55 -21.08
N ALA A 63 -0.94 -7.44 -22.03
CA ALA A 63 -0.48 -7.07 -23.35
C ALA A 63 -1.57 -6.36 -24.17
N THR A 64 -1.17 -5.72 -25.27
CA THR A 64 -2.08 -5.04 -26.20
C THR A 64 -3.12 -5.94 -26.88
N ASP A 65 -3.00 -7.26 -26.79
CA ASP A 65 -3.98 -8.20 -27.31
C ASP A 65 -4.90 -8.77 -26.21
N SER A 66 -4.88 -8.17 -25.02
CA SER A 66 -5.57 -8.61 -23.79
C SER A 66 -5.08 -9.93 -23.21
N SER A 67 -3.97 -10.49 -23.70
CA SER A 67 -3.31 -11.59 -22.99
C SER A 67 -2.62 -11.10 -21.72
N THR A 68 -2.66 -11.91 -20.67
CA THR A 68 -1.98 -11.60 -19.40
C THR A 68 -0.53 -12.03 -19.49
N GLU A 69 0.40 -11.09 -19.32
CA GLU A 69 1.84 -11.34 -19.33
C GLU A 69 2.35 -11.70 -17.94
N TRP A 70 1.81 -11.03 -16.92
CA TRP A 70 2.21 -11.24 -15.53
C TRP A 70 1.05 -10.96 -14.57
N THR A 71 1.04 -11.68 -13.45
CA THR A 71 0.14 -11.45 -12.33
C THR A 71 0.88 -11.63 -11.03
N PHE A 72 0.48 -10.86 -10.02
CA PHE A 72 0.87 -11.08 -8.64
C PHE A 72 -0.36 -11.04 -7.75
N ASP A 73 -0.55 -12.11 -6.98
CA ASP A 73 -1.66 -12.28 -6.05
C ASP A 73 -1.15 -12.11 -4.62
N TYR A 74 -1.78 -11.23 -3.87
CA TYR A 74 -1.45 -11.00 -2.48
C TYR A 74 -2.71 -10.62 -1.70
N TYR A 75 -3.40 -11.65 -1.21
CA TYR A 75 -4.61 -11.55 -0.42
C TYR A 75 -4.78 -12.80 0.46
N GLY A 76 -5.43 -12.63 1.60
CA GLY A 76 -5.74 -13.69 2.55
C GLY A 76 -6.42 -13.15 3.80
N ASP A 77 -6.43 -13.95 4.86
CA ASP A 77 -7.08 -13.59 6.14
C ASP A 77 -6.24 -12.61 6.98
N GLU A 78 -5.02 -12.26 6.54
CA GLU A 78 -4.11 -11.40 7.29
C GLU A 78 -3.58 -10.23 6.46
N TYR A 79 -3.79 -10.23 5.14
CA TYR A 79 -3.28 -9.18 4.26
C TYR A 79 -4.09 -9.09 2.97
N ILE A 80 -4.07 -7.92 2.32
CA ILE A 80 -4.68 -7.73 1.00
C ILE A 80 -4.10 -6.50 0.30
N LEU A 81 -3.79 -6.61 -1.01
CA LEU A 81 -3.47 -5.43 -1.83
C LEU A 81 -4.68 -4.51 -1.97
N HIS A 82 -4.43 -3.21 -2.00
CA HIS A 82 -5.48 -2.24 -2.28
C HIS A 82 -4.94 -0.99 -2.97
N HIS A 83 -5.85 -0.24 -3.58
CA HIS A 83 -5.62 1.06 -4.22
C HIS A 83 -4.60 1.12 -5.34
N ASP A 84 -3.30 1.23 -5.04
CA ASP A 84 -2.32 1.77 -6.00
C ASP A 84 -1.04 0.96 -6.07
N VAL A 85 -0.37 1.13 -7.20
CA VAL A 85 0.88 0.49 -7.57
C VAL A 85 1.75 1.49 -8.33
N GLU A 86 3.06 1.33 -8.25
CA GLU A 86 4.01 2.12 -9.05
C GLU A 86 4.98 1.18 -9.78
N TYR A 87 5.12 1.35 -11.09
CA TYR A 87 6.03 0.54 -11.91
C TYR A 87 7.39 1.25 -12.04
N MET A 88 8.40 0.70 -11.39
CA MET A 88 9.71 1.33 -11.25
C MET A 88 10.59 1.14 -12.49
N SER A 89 11.57 2.03 -12.66
CA SER A 89 12.53 1.99 -13.77
C SER A 89 13.40 0.71 -13.80
N ASN A 90 13.61 0.10 -12.62
CA ASN A 90 14.33 -1.17 -12.47
C ASN A 90 13.49 -2.40 -12.86
N GLY A 91 12.20 -2.21 -13.18
CA GLY A 91 11.25 -3.26 -13.55
C GLY A 91 10.51 -3.89 -12.37
N ASN A 92 10.80 -3.47 -11.12
CA ASN A 92 10.02 -3.86 -9.95
C ASN A 92 8.72 -3.05 -9.86
N VAL A 93 7.81 -3.52 -9.01
CA VAL A 93 6.51 -2.87 -8.79
C VAL A 93 6.31 -2.65 -7.30
N LEU A 94 6.08 -1.39 -6.91
CA LEU A 94 5.61 -1.05 -5.57
C LEU A 94 4.11 -1.29 -5.49
N MET A 95 3.64 -1.81 -4.37
CA MET A 95 2.24 -2.10 -4.13
C MET A 95 1.84 -1.70 -2.71
N ILE A 96 0.66 -1.11 -2.58
CA ILE A 96 0.06 -0.83 -1.27
C ILE A 96 -0.74 -2.06 -0.82
N ALA A 97 -0.58 -2.43 0.45
CA ALA A 97 -1.32 -3.51 1.07
C ALA A 97 -1.78 -3.14 2.48
N TYR A 98 -2.88 -3.76 2.92
CA TYR A 98 -3.20 -3.84 4.34
C TYR A 98 -2.56 -5.08 4.94
N GLU A 99 -2.21 -4.98 6.21
CA GLU A 99 -2.01 -6.09 7.13
C GLU A 99 -3.02 -6.02 8.28
N LEU A 100 -3.47 -7.18 8.74
CA LEU A 100 -4.32 -7.32 9.91
C LEU A 100 -3.45 -7.36 11.17
N ILE A 101 -3.68 -6.40 12.06
CA ILE A 101 -3.11 -6.37 13.39
C ILE A 101 -4.15 -6.81 14.39
N SER A 102 -3.81 -7.80 15.21
CA SER A 102 -4.74 -8.34 16.21
C SER A 102 -5.14 -7.29 17.25
N TYR A 103 -6.31 -7.49 17.86
CA TYR A 103 -6.78 -6.64 18.96
C TYR A 103 -5.74 -6.54 20.09
N ASP A 104 -5.16 -7.67 20.48
CA ASP A 104 -4.20 -7.74 21.59
C ASP A 104 -2.89 -7.02 21.25
N ASP A 105 -2.38 -7.16 20.02
CA ASP A 105 -1.17 -6.47 19.58
C ASP A 105 -1.39 -4.95 19.50
N ALA A 106 -2.54 -4.52 18.97
CA ALA A 106 -2.88 -3.10 18.92
C ALA A 106 -3.05 -2.51 20.34
N LEU A 107 -3.64 -3.27 21.26
CA LEU A 107 -3.69 -2.89 22.67
C LEU A 107 -2.31 -2.84 23.32
N ALA A 108 -1.40 -3.75 23.00
CA ALA A 108 -0.02 -3.79 23.51
C ALA A 108 0.79 -2.57 23.03
N ALA A 109 0.64 -2.21 21.75
CA ALA A 109 1.21 -0.99 21.16
C ALA A 109 0.63 0.31 21.77
N GLY A 110 -0.52 0.23 22.44
CA GLY A 110 -1.11 1.35 23.16
C GLY A 110 -2.22 2.09 22.42
N ARG A 111 -2.83 1.44 21.42
CA ARG A 111 -4.08 1.90 20.84
C ARG A 111 -5.17 1.97 21.93
N LYS A 112 -5.95 3.04 21.94
CA LYS A 112 -7.07 3.18 22.89
C LYS A 112 -8.15 2.12 22.60
N PRO A 113 -8.63 1.35 23.60
CA PRO A 113 -9.64 0.31 23.40
C PRO A 113 -10.93 0.78 22.71
N ARG A 114 -11.32 2.05 22.90
CA ARG A 114 -12.49 2.67 22.23
C ARG A 114 -12.29 2.97 20.75
N TYR A 115 -11.08 2.81 20.22
CA TYR A 115 -10.69 3.01 18.83
C TYR A 115 -10.23 1.69 18.18
N LEU A 116 -10.74 0.57 18.69
CA LEU A 116 -10.48 -0.79 18.24
C LEU A 116 -11.82 -1.51 18.04
N SER A 117 -11.89 -2.35 17.01
CA SER A 117 -12.94 -3.36 16.89
C SER A 117 -12.43 -4.69 17.44
N ASP A 118 -13.32 -5.66 17.65
CA ASP A 118 -12.94 -6.99 18.15
C ASP A 118 -12.08 -7.76 17.13
N GLU A 119 -12.15 -7.37 15.85
CA GLU A 119 -11.38 -7.93 14.73
C GLU A 119 -9.96 -7.35 14.63
N GLY A 120 -9.66 -6.23 15.30
CA GLY A 120 -8.33 -5.61 15.30
C GLY A 120 -8.23 -4.29 14.52
N LEU A 121 -7.09 -4.07 13.86
CA LEU A 121 -6.79 -2.91 13.01
C LEU A 121 -6.25 -3.34 11.66
N TYR A 122 -6.51 -2.53 10.63
CA TYR A 122 -5.81 -2.64 9.36
C TYR A 122 -4.72 -1.57 9.33
N SER A 123 -3.47 -2.00 9.24
CA SER A 123 -2.31 -1.11 9.06
C SER A 123 -1.84 -1.23 7.62
N ASP A 124 -1.36 -0.13 7.03
CA ASP A 124 -0.80 -0.20 5.68
C ASP A 124 0.66 -0.65 5.69
N MET A 125 1.06 -1.26 4.58
CA MET A 125 2.44 -1.57 4.24
C MET A 125 2.68 -1.36 2.74
N ILE A 126 3.94 -1.20 2.38
CA ILE A 126 4.41 -1.14 0.99
C ILE A 126 5.24 -2.38 0.71
N LEU A 127 4.99 -3.01 -0.43
CA LEU A 127 5.74 -4.15 -0.94
C LEU A 127 6.44 -3.75 -2.23
N GLU A 128 7.71 -4.12 -2.39
CA GLU A 128 8.39 -4.11 -3.69
C GLU A 128 8.46 -5.54 -4.21
N VAL A 129 7.87 -5.80 -5.37
CA VAL A 129 7.87 -7.11 -6.01
C VAL A 129 8.75 -7.06 -7.25
N ASN A 130 9.58 -8.08 -7.43
CA ASN A 130 10.29 -8.30 -8.68
C ASN A 130 9.47 -9.23 -9.59
N PRO A 131 8.92 -8.75 -10.73
CA PRO A 131 8.10 -9.59 -11.61
C PRO A 131 8.85 -10.78 -12.24
N SER A 132 10.18 -10.68 -12.40
CA SER A 132 10.97 -11.73 -13.02
C SER A 132 11.18 -12.94 -12.10
N SER A 133 11.34 -12.71 -10.79
CA SER A 133 11.42 -13.79 -9.80
C SER A 133 10.06 -14.15 -9.19
N GLY A 134 9.11 -13.20 -9.18
CA GLY A 134 7.83 -13.32 -8.47
C GLY A 134 7.96 -13.15 -6.95
N GLU A 135 9.09 -12.61 -6.47
CA GLU A 135 9.38 -12.47 -5.04
C GLU A 135 9.16 -11.03 -4.56
N ILE A 136 8.72 -10.90 -3.31
CA ILE A 136 8.79 -9.64 -2.56
C ILE A 136 10.25 -9.44 -2.17
N VAL A 137 10.88 -8.38 -2.68
CA VAL A 137 12.31 -8.10 -2.49
C VAL A 137 12.58 -7.03 -1.43
N TRP A 138 11.56 -6.23 -1.10
CA TRP A 138 11.61 -5.22 -0.06
C TRP A 138 10.21 -4.97 0.52
N GLN A 139 10.13 -4.56 1.79
CA GLN A 139 8.89 -4.13 2.41
C GLN A 139 9.12 -3.02 3.44
N TRP A 140 8.07 -2.22 3.67
CA TRP A 140 8.01 -1.22 4.74
C TRP A 140 6.61 -1.23 5.37
N ARG A 141 6.54 -1.20 6.70
CA ARG A 141 5.27 -1.37 7.44
C ARG A 141 5.04 -0.20 8.36
N VAL A 142 3.86 0.41 8.30
CA VAL A 142 3.46 1.48 9.23
C VAL A 142 3.60 1.04 10.69
N TRP A 143 3.33 -0.24 10.95
CA TRP A 143 3.34 -0.82 12.28
C TRP A 143 4.71 -0.73 12.99
N ASP A 144 5.81 -0.65 12.25
CA ASP A 144 7.16 -0.61 12.81
C ASP A 144 7.56 0.83 13.26
N HIS A 145 6.78 1.85 12.88
CA HIS A 145 7.09 3.28 13.14
C HIS A 145 6.10 3.97 14.09
N LEU A 146 5.44 3.23 14.96
CA LEU A 146 4.39 3.78 15.84
C LEU A 146 4.93 4.52 17.07
N ILE A 147 4.16 5.49 17.54
CA ILE A 147 4.33 6.16 18.82
C ILE A 147 2.97 6.49 19.46
N GLN A 148 2.91 6.63 20.78
CA GLN A 148 1.79 7.21 21.52
C GLN A 148 2.26 7.79 22.86
N ASP A 149 1.66 8.88 23.32
CA ASP A 149 2.04 9.58 24.57
C ASP A 149 1.04 9.40 25.73
N GLN A 150 0.11 8.45 25.60
CA GLN A 150 -1.08 8.36 26.45
C GLN A 150 -0.91 7.36 27.60
N ASN A 151 -0.15 6.29 27.39
CA ASN A 151 0.09 5.26 28.40
C ASN A 151 1.55 4.81 28.40
N SER A 152 2.27 5.15 29.46
CA SER A 152 3.69 4.83 29.63
C SER A 152 4.02 3.36 29.86
N ASN A 153 3.01 2.51 30.04
CA ASN A 153 3.17 1.07 30.23
C ASN A 153 2.93 0.27 28.94
N LYS A 154 2.88 0.93 27.79
CA LYS A 154 2.63 0.33 26.47
C LYS A 154 3.85 0.47 25.58
N ASP A 155 3.97 -0.43 24.61
CA ASP A 155 5.23 -0.67 23.90
C ASP A 155 5.68 0.55 23.10
N ALA A 156 4.75 1.22 22.40
CA ALA A 156 5.05 2.40 21.59
C ALA A 156 5.02 3.71 22.40
N TYR A 157 5.28 3.70 23.70
CA TYR A 157 5.25 4.94 24.49
C TYR A 157 6.42 5.88 24.17
N GLY A 158 6.10 7.14 23.87
CA GLY A 158 7.05 8.23 23.73
C GLY A 158 6.35 9.58 23.68
N ILE A 159 7.11 10.68 23.71
CA ILE A 159 6.52 12.03 23.59
C ILE A 159 6.37 12.32 22.10
N VAL A 160 5.14 12.28 21.58
CA VAL A 160 4.85 12.44 20.14
C VAL A 160 5.52 13.70 19.55
N ALA A 161 5.47 14.82 20.27
CA ALA A 161 6.04 16.09 19.81
C ALA A 161 7.58 16.06 19.63
N ASP A 162 8.28 15.12 20.26
CA ASP A 162 9.74 14.99 20.19
C ASP A 162 10.18 14.04 19.05
N HIS A 163 9.22 13.35 18.40
CA HIS A 163 9.46 12.31 17.40
C HIS A 163 8.63 12.54 16.12
N PRO A 164 8.93 13.59 15.33
CA PRO A 164 8.22 13.88 14.08
C PRO A 164 8.38 12.81 13.01
N GLU A 165 9.33 11.88 13.18
CA GLU A 165 9.54 10.72 12.31
C GLU A 165 8.63 9.53 12.62
N LYS A 166 7.94 9.52 13.76
CA LYS A 166 7.06 8.41 14.18
C LYS A 166 5.58 8.77 14.00
N ILE A 167 4.76 7.74 13.92
CA ILE A 167 3.34 7.82 13.58
C ILE A 167 2.51 7.69 14.86
N ASP A 168 1.82 8.77 15.25
CA ASP A 168 0.94 8.74 16.42
C ASP A 168 -0.24 7.79 16.18
N LEU A 169 -0.17 6.62 16.82
CA LEU A 169 -1.18 5.56 16.74
C LEU A 169 -2.56 6.03 17.21
N ASN A 170 -2.64 7.09 18.01
CA ASN A 170 -3.89 7.61 18.57
C ASN A 170 -4.28 9.00 18.02
N TYR A 171 -3.62 9.48 16.96
CA TYR A 171 -3.99 10.71 16.25
C TYR A 171 -5.46 10.70 15.77
N THR A 172 -5.91 9.53 15.32
CA THR A 172 -7.24 9.30 14.76
C THR A 172 -8.10 8.42 15.65
N THR A 173 -9.42 8.57 15.51
CA THR A 173 -10.42 7.70 16.16
C THR A 173 -10.97 6.63 15.21
N LYS A 174 -10.49 6.55 13.97
CA LYS A 174 -11.00 5.62 12.94
C LYS A 174 -10.47 4.21 13.14
N TYR A 175 -11.31 3.21 12.90
CA TYR A 175 -11.02 1.79 12.93
C TYR A 175 -12.00 1.05 12.01
N PRO A 176 -11.70 -0.19 11.56
CA PRO A 176 -10.40 -0.87 11.70
C PRO A 176 -9.29 -0.24 10.83
N ASP A 177 -9.67 0.39 9.72
CA ASP A 177 -8.80 1.13 8.80
C ASP A 177 -8.45 2.53 9.33
N TYR A 178 -7.25 2.68 9.92
CA TYR A 178 -6.88 3.86 10.71
C TYR A 178 -5.93 4.85 10.01
N ASN A 179 -5.06 4.43 9.10
CA ASN A 179 -4.13 5.33 8.39
C ASN A 179 -4.51 5.52 6.90
N HIS A 180 -4.82 4.44 6.19
CA HIS A 180 -5.35 4.42 4.81
C HIS A 180 -4.47 5.11 3.77
N PHE A 181 -3.59 4.36 3.13
CA PHE A 181 -2.83 4.82 1.97
C PHE A 181 -3.70 4.81 0.71
N ASN A 182 -3.64 5.87 -0.09
CA ASN A 182 -4.40 5.97 -1.35
C ASN A 182 -3.54 5.80 -2.60
N SER A 183 -2.27 6.22 -2.52
CA SER A 183 -1.39 6.29 -3.68
C SER A 183 0.07 6.13 -3.29
N VAL A 184 0.85 5.60 -4.20
CA VAL A 184 2.30 5.38 -4.08
C VAL A 184 2.99 5.92 -5.33
N ASP A 185 4.12 6.58 -5.16
CA ASP A 185 4.97 7.06 -6.25
C ASP A 185 6.44 6.88 -5.85
N TYR A 186 7.34 6.83 -6.84
CA TYR A 186 8.76 6.60 -6.63
C TYR A 186 9.61 7.71 -7.24
N ASN A 187 10.44 8.33 -6.41
CA ASN A 187 11.43 9.30 -6.83
C ASN A 187 12.80 8.62 -7.00
N GLU A 188 13.11 8.23 -8.23
CA GLU A 188 14.38 7.58 -8.61
C GLU A 188 15.61 8.46 -8.33
N GLU A 189 15.50 9.80 -8.42
CA GLU A 189 16.66 10.68 -8.20
C GLU A 189 17.13 10.67 -6.74
N LEU A 190 16.22 10.46 -5.79
CA LEU A 190 16.48 10.51 -4.35
C LEU A 190 16.35 9.15 -3.66
N ASP A 191 15.93 8.12 -4.39
CA ASP A 191 15.58 6.78 -3.88
C ASP A 191 14.56 6.86 -2.73
N GLN A 192 13.42 7.48 -3.03
CA GLN A 192 12.36 7.74 -2.06
C GLN A 192 11.00 7.26 -2.57
N ILE A 193 10.20 6.71 -1.66
CA ILE A 193 8.79 6.41 -1.91
C ILE A 193 7.94 7.53 -1.33
N LEU A 194 7.01 8.05 -2.12
CA LEU A 194 6.03 9.04 -1.69
C LEU A 194 4.66 8.37 -1.51
N ILE A 195 4.06 8.55 -0.34
CA ILE A 195 2.77 7.94 0.00
C ILE A 195 1.75 9.00 0.37
N SER A 196 0.55 8.92 -0.21
CA SER A 196 -0.60 9.71 0.26
C SER A 196 -1.32 8.99 1.39
N CYS A 197 -1.19 9.48 2.63
CA CYS A 197 -1.90 8.96 3.79
C CYS A 197 -3.18 9.76 4.07
N LYS A 198 -4.34 9.19 3.72
CA LYS A 198 -5.63 9.88 3.73
C LYS A 198 -6.07 10.30 5.12
N ILE A 199 -5.91 9.44 6.13
CA ILE A 199 -6.43 9.75 7.48
C ILE A 199 -5.57 10.76 8.21
N TYR A 200 -4.26 10.74 7.98
CA TYR A 200 -3.32 11.69 8.57
C TYR A 200 -3.31 13.04 7.81
N ASN A 201 -3.86 13.09 6.59
CA ASN A 201 -3.86 14.28 5.71
C ASN A 201 -2.43 14.71 5.35
N GLU A 202 -1.57 13.74 5.10
CA GLU A 202 -0.14 13.94 4.90
C GLU A 202 0.35 13.20 3.65
N ILE A 203 1.47 13.68 3.13
CA ILE A 203 2.32 12.91 2.21
C ILE A 203 3.53 12.45 3.02
N TRP A 204 3.78 11.15 3.04
CA TRP A 204 4.94 10.57 3.70
C TRP A 204 6.04 10.31 2.67
N MET A 205 7.29 10.48 3.10
CA MET A 205 8.47 10.14 2.30
C MET A 205 9.23 9.04 3.05
N ILE A 206 9.43 7.91 2.40
CA ILE A 206 10.12 6.74 2.94
C ILE A 206 11.48 6.59 2.25
N ASP A 207 12.53 6.31 3.02
CA ASP A 207 13.86 6.00 2.51
C ASP A 207 13.88 4.57 1.94
N HIS A 208 13.87 4.47 0.60
CA HIS A 208 13.84 3.18 -0.09
C HIS A 208 15.22 2.54 -0.21
N SER A 209 16.30 3.28 0.07
CA SER A 209 17.66 2.73 0.01
C SER A 209 18.01 1.78 1.16
N THR A 210 17.04 1.51 2.04
CA THR A 210 17.12 0.60 3.19
C THR A 210 16.96 -0.86 2.75
N SER A 211 17.53 -1.82 3.48
CA SER A 211 17.01 -3.19 3.45
C SER A 211 15.67 -3.27 4.18
N THR A 212 14.89 -4.34 4.00
CA THR A 212 13.66 -4.59 4.79
C THR A 212 13.90 -4.49 6.31
N GLU A 213 15.02 -5.04 6.79
CA GLU A 213 15.36 -5.00 8.22
C GLU A 213 15.76 -3.59 8.68
N GLU A 214 16.45 -2.83 7.81
CA GLU A 214 16.76 -1.43 8.10
C GLU A 214 15.49 -0.58 8.12
N ALA A 215 14.57 -0.78 7.16
CA ALA A 215 13.30 -0.07 7.01
C ALA A 215 12.27 -0.35 8.10
N ALA A 216 12.49 -1.39 8.92
CA ALA A 216 11.69 -1.70 10.10
C ALA A 216 12.31 -1.11 11.39
N SER A 217 13.32 -0.26 11.26
CA SER A 217 14.12 0.21 12.40
C SER A 217 13.99 1.72 12.58
N ASP A 218 15.07 2.36 13.05
CA ASP A 218 15.24 3.81 13.14
C ASP A 218 16.58 4.24 12.53
N SER A 219 17.17 3.36 11.71
CA SER A 219 18.56 3.46 11.26
C SER A 219 18.79 2.72 9.94
N GLY A 220 19.83 3.12 9.21
CA GLY A 220 20.12 2.58 7.88
C GLY A 220 19.57 3.47 6.78
N GLY A 221 19.75 3.01 5.55
CA GLY A 221 19.49 3.82 4.36
C GLY A 221 20.39 5.06 4.24
N THR A 222 20.17 5.80 3.17
CA THR A 222 20.92 7.00 2.78
C THR A 222 20.64 8.15 3.76
N TYR A 223 19.43 8.22 4.31
CA TYR A 223 19.00 9.32 5.18
C TYR A 223 19.13 8.99 6.67
N GLY A 224 19.47 7.75 7.03
CA GLY A 224 19.54 7.32 8.43
C GLY A 224 18.15 7.30 9.08
N LYS A 225 17.13 6.98 8.28
CA LYS A 225 15.69 7.05 8.61
C LYS A 225 14.97 5.74 8.28
N GLY A 226 15.70 4.62 8.39
CA GLY A 226 15.09 3.30 8.37
C GLY A 226 13.99 3.16 9.43
#